data_AF-A0A833VTE7-F1
#
_entry.id   AF-A0A833VTE7-F1
#
_cell.length_a   1.000
_cell.length_b   1.000
_cell.length_c   1.000
_cell.angle_alpha   90.00
_cell.angle_beta   90.00
_cell.angle_gamma   90.00
#
_symmetry.space_group_name_H-M   'P 1'
#
loop_
_entity.id
_entity.type
_entity.pdbx_description
1 polymer ?
#
loop_
_entity_poly.entity_id
_entity_poly.type
_entity_poly.pdbx_seq_one_letter_code
_entity_poly.pdbx_strand_id
1 'polypeptide(L)'
;MTVDVPLHSTHLVKSRDFVYIEATGTVFLSNGDRVSYHLLHSIDSPQTTPLPNKIRANVSLFGCFRQLKKNVVDNFACATIDPGSDMRRSLLLSVAAGAMLSATNYVYCGQMKKLAWMLQRHHSAYDVE
;
A
#
# COMPACT_ATOMS: atom_id res chain seq x y z
N MET A 1 -6.56 0.04 -0.17
CA MET A 1 -5.92 0.97 0.80
C MET A 1 -6.77 2.22 0.90
N THR A 2 -7.24 2.58 2.09
CA THR A 2 -7.89 3.87 2.35
C THR A 2 -6.88 4.75 3.06
N VAL A 3 -6.49 5.86 2.44
CA VAL A 3 -5.64 6.86 3.09
C VAL A 3 -6.57 7.89 3.69
N ASP A 4 -6.53 8.07 5.01
CA ASP A 4 -7.28 9.12 5.67
C ASP A 4 -6.70 10.47 5.26
N VAL A 5 -7.45 11.18 4.42
CA VAL A 5 -7.06 12.51 3.95
C VAL A 5 -7.55 13.53 4.98
N PRO A 6 -6.68 14.41 5.50
CA PRO A 6 -7.12 15.53 6.32
C PRO A 6 -8.23 16.31 5.61
N LEU A 7 -9.28 16.72 6.34
CA LEU A 7 -10.45 17.44 5.84
C LEU A 7 -11.46 16.60 5.01
N HIS A 8 -11.35 15.26 4.98
CA HIS A 8 -12.34 14.40 4.31
C HIS A 8 -13.78 14.63 4.81
N SER A 9 -13.97 14.99 6.09
CA SER A 9 -15.28 15.29 6.70
C SER A 9 -15.86 16.65 6.32
N THR A 10 -15.09 17.54 5.69
CA THR A 10 -15.49 18.94 5.45
C THR A 10 -16.10 19.19 4.06
N HIS A 11 -16.25 18.16 3.22
CA HIS A 11 -16.64 18.25 1.80
C HIS A 11 -15.73 19.12 0.90
N LEU A 12 -14.72 19.80 1.46
CA LEU A 12 -13.75 20.62 0.72
C LEU A 12 -12.75 19.79 -0.10
N VAL A 13 -12.67 18.48 0.19
CA VAL A 13 -11.75 17.54 -0.47
C VAL A 13 -12.54 16.33 -0.93
N LYS A 14 -12.74 16.18 -2.24
CA LYS A 14 -13.40 14.98 -2.80
C LYS A 14 -12.52 13.74 -2.60
N SER A 15 -13.14 12.59 -2.37
CA SER A 15 -12.39 11.33 -2.22
C SER A 15 -11.87 10.85 -3.58
N ARG A 16 -10.75 10.11 -3.58
CA ARG A 16 -10.11 9.58 -4.78
C ARG A 16 -10.25 8.07 -4.90
N ASP A 17 -10.45 7.60 -6.12
CA ASP A 17 -10.34 6.20 -6.48
C ASP A 17 -9.10 5.98 -7.36
N PHE A 18 -8.63 4.74 -7.40
CA PHE A 18 -7.46 4.33 -8.17
C PHE A 18 -7.80 3.04 -8.91
N VAL A 19 -7.37 2.94 -10.16
CA VAL A 19 -7.32 1.69 -10.91
C VAL A 19 -5.86 1.41 -11.20
N TYR A 20 -5.38 0.25 -10.78
CA TYR A 20 -3.98 -0.13 -10.87
C TYR A 20 -3.82 -1.64 -10.99
N ILE A 21 -2.66 -2.03 -11.49
CA ILE A 21 -2.13 -3.37 -11.35
C ILE A 21 -1.15 -3.39 -10.18
N GLU A 22 -1.11 -4.51 -9.47
CA GLU A 22 -0.23 -4.73 -8.32
C GLU A 22 0.55 -6.02 -8.54
N ALA A 23 1.84 -5.98 -8.25
CA ALA A 23 2.69 -7.15 -8.23
C ALA A 23 3.50 -7.16 -6.92
N THR A 24 3.43 -8.26 -6.20
CA THR A 24 4.26 -8.51 -5.03
C THR A 24 5.00 -9.81 -5.21
N GLY A 25 6.18 -9.93 -4.62
CA GLY A 25 6.96 -11.15 -4.75
C GLY A 25 8.25 -11.10 -3.96
N THR A 26 8.97 -12.22 -4.01
CA THR A 26 10.32 -12.33 -3.45
C THR A 26 11.25 -12.94 -4.49
N VAL A 27 12.44 -12.37 -4.60
CA VAL A 27 13.49 -12.82 -5.53
C VAL A 27 14.81 -12.94 -4.77
N PHE A 28 15.69 -13.77 -5.30
CA PHE A 28 17.09 -13.79 -4.88
C PHE A 28 17.90 -12.98 -5.88
N LEU A 29 18.69 -12.04 -5.36
CA LEU A 29 19.65 -11.31 -6.16
C LEU A 29 20.85 -12.22 -6.49
N SER A 30 21.66 -11.83 -7.48
CA SER A 30 22.85 -12.60 -7.89
C SER A 30 23.88 -12.76 -6.76
N ASN A 31 23.88 -11.87 -5.78
CA ASN A 31 24.72 -11.95 -4.58
C ASN A 31 24.15 -12.89 -3.49
N GLY A 32 23.00 -13.54 -3.73
CA GLY A 32 22.33 -14.42 -2.78
C GLY A 32 21.37 -13.72 -1.81
N ASP A 33 21.28 -12.38 -1.82
CA ASP A 33 20.36 -11.65 -0.95
C ASP A 33 18.91 -11.93 -1.33
N ARG A 34 18.07 -12.20 -0.32
CA ARG A 34 16.63 -12.30 -0.50
C ARG A 34 16.00 -10.90 -0.42
N VAL A 35 15.31 -10.53 -1.48
CA VAL A 35 14.62 -9.24 -1.61
C VAL A 35 13.16 -9.46 -1.95
N SER A 36 12.27 -8.75 -1.27
CA SER A 36 10.85 -8.66 -1.63
C SER A 36 10.59 -7.37 -2.38
N TYR A 37 9.66 -7.38 -3.31
CA TYR A 37 9.23 -6.20 -4.04
C TYR A 37 7.72 -5.99 -3.93
N HIS A 38 7.30 -4.74 -4.05
CA HIS A 38 5.93 -4.32 -4.20
C HIS A 38 5.86 -3.26 -5.30
N LEU A 39 5.31 -3.64 -6.45
CA LEU A 39 5.04 -2.73 -7.54
C LEU A 39 3.55 -2.46 -7.59
N LEU A 40 3.19 -1.21 -7.77
CA LEU A 40 1.83 -0.78 -8.01
C LEU A 40 1.86 0.29 -9.07
N HIS A 41 1.09 0.14 -10.14
CA HIS A 41 1.05 1.13 -11.22
C HIS A 41 -0.37 1.31 -11.72
N SER A 42 -0.82 2.56 -11.76
CA SER A 42 -2.12 2.93 -12.31
C SER A 42 -2.23 2.58 -13.78
N ILE A 43 -3.37 2.07 -14.18
CA ILE A 43 -3.68 1.75 -15.58
C ILE A 43 -5.03 2.35 -15.96
N ASP A 44 -5.17 2.66 -17.24
CA ASP A 44 -6.46 2.98 -17.83
C ASP A 44 -7.11 1.69 -18.35
N SER A 45 -8.38 1.49 -18.02
CA SER A 45 -9.18 0.38 -18.55
C SER A 45 -10.57 0.88 -18.95
N PRO A 46 -11.01 0.60 -20.19
CA PRO A 46 -12.37 0.93 -20.66
C PRO A 46 -13.47 0.31 -19.80
N GLN A 47 -13.18 -0.80 -19.11
CA GLN A 47 -14.13 -1.48 -18.22
C GLN A 47 -14.29 -0.77 -16.86
N THR A 48 -13.44 0.21 -16.55
CA THR A 48 -13.39 0.88 -15.25
C THR A 48 -13.73 2.36 -15.37
N THR A 49 -15.01 2.66 -15.58
CA THR A 49 -15.50 4.03 -15.63
C THR A 49 -15.27 4.76 -14.30
N PRO A 50 -14.99 6.07 -14.31
CA PRO A 50 -14.87 6.86 -13.09
C PRO A 50 -16.11 6.73 -12.20
N LEU A 51 -15.89 6.57 -10.90
CA LEU A 51 -16.99 6.45 -9.94
C LEU A 51 -17.65 7.82 -9.69
N PRO A 52 -18.99 7.87 -9.53
CA PRO A 52 -19.67 9.13 -9.21
C PRO A 52 -19.17 9.69 -7.89
N ASN A 53 -19.01 11.02 -7.82
CA ASN A 53 -18.49 11.75 -6.65
C ASN A 53 -17.07 11.39 -6.20
N LYS A 54 -16.29 10.69 -7.04
CA LYS A 54 -14.87 10.41 -6.83
C LYS A 54 -14.02 11.07 -7.93
N ILE A 55 -12.75 11.26 -7.62
CA ILE A 55 -11.75 11.75 -8.56
C ILE A 55 -10.77 10.62 -8.84
N ARG A 56 -10.61 10.25 -10.11
CA ARG A 56 -9.61 9.26 -10.52
C ARG A 56 -8.22 9.85 -10.34
N ALA A 57 -7.45 9.24 -9.44
CA ALA A 57 -6.05 9.57 -9.23
C ALA A 57 -5.17 8.45 -9.80
N ASN A 58 -3.95 8.82 -10.17
CA ASN A 58 -2.94 7.91 -10.68
C ASN A 58 -1.76 7.81 -9.72
N VAL A 59 -1.24 6.61 -9.56
CA VAL A 59 -0.09 6.35 -8.70
C VAL A 59 0.82 5.31 -9.35
N SER A 60 2.11 5.53 -9.24
CA SER A 60 3.14 4.54 -9.53
C SER A 60 4.03 4.43 -8.31
N LEU A 61 4.09 3.26 -7.69
CA LEU A 61 4.84 2.98 -6.48
C LEU A 61 5.75 1.77 -6.71
N PHE A 62 6.97 1.89 -6.21
CA PHE A 62 7.91 0.79 -6.09
C PHE A 62 8.39 0.72 -4.64
N GLY A 63 8.24 -0.44 -4.03
CA GLY A 63 8.77 -0.81 -2.72
C GLY A 63 9.74 -1.99 -2.85
N CYS A 64 10.83 -1.93 -2.11
CA CYS A 64 11.86 -2.94 -2.06
C CYS A 64 12.24 -3.20 -0.60
N PHE A 65 12.25 -4.48 -0.23
CA PHE A 65 12.51 -4.92 1.14
C PHE A 65 13.63 -5.95 1.14
N ARG A 66 14.78 -5.62 1.71
CA ARG A 66 15.93 -6.53 1.77
C ARG A 66 16.12 -7.05 3.19
N GLN A 67 16.23 -8.37 3.34
CA GLN A 67 16.51 -8.96 4.64
C GLN A 67 18.00 -8.80 4.97
N LEU A 68 18.31 -8.01 6.01
CA LEU A 68 19.71 -7.79 6.43
C LEU A 68 20.17 -8.82 7.47
N LYS A 69 19.30 -9.15 8.43
CA LYS A 69 19.57 -10.09 9.53
C LYS A 69 18.27 -10.77 9.96
N LYS A 70 18.34 -11.69 10.93
CA LYS A 70 17.14 -12.23 11.59
C LYS A 70 16.32 -11.07 12.17
N ASN A 71 15.07 -10.94 11.72
CA ASN A 71 14.11 -9.91 12.13
C ASN A 71 14.49 -8.45 11.77
N VAL A 72 15.46 -8.24 10.86
CA VAL A 72 15.83 -6.89 10.39
C VAL A 72 15.67 -6.82 8.88
N VAL A 73 14.84 -5.89 8.42
CA VAL A 73 14.55 -5.64 7.02
C VAL A 73 14.87 -4.17 6.70
N ASP A 74 15.64 -3.98 5.65
CA ASP A 74 15.88 -2.68 5.02
C ASP A 74 14.73 -2.37 4.06
N ASN A 75 14.23 -1.14 4.07
CA ASN A 75 13.08 -0.72 3.28
C ASN A 75 13.43 0.50 2.43
N PHE A 76 13.21 0.37 1.13
CA PHE A 76 13.24 1.48 0.20
C PHE A 76 11.91 1.56 -0.52
N ALA A 77 11.32 2.74 -0.60
CA ALA A 77 10.12 2.96 -1.41
C ALA A 77 10.19 4.32 -2.11
N CYS A 78 9.69 4.36 -3.33
CA CYS A 78 9.46 5.59 -4.06
C CYS A 78 8.07 5.55 -4.71
N ALA A 79 7.46 6.73 -4.86
CA ALA A 79 6.17 6.84 -5.51
C ALA A 79 6.05 8.16 -6.27
N THR A 80 5.37 8.09 -7.42
CA THR A 80 4.87 9.23 -8.16
C THR A 80 3.35 9.22 -8.05
N ILE A 81 2.77 10.34 -7.63
CA ILE A 81 1.34 10.47 -7.38
C ILE A 81 0.82 11.65 -8.17
N ASP A 82 -0.18 11.39 -9.00
CA ASP A 82 -1.03 12.39 -9.62
C ASP A 82 -2.41 12.32 -8.94
N PRO A 83 -2.80 13.34 -8.15
CA PRO A 83 -4.07 13.32 -7.44
C PRO A 83 -5.30 13.53 -8.33
N GLY A 84 -5.10 13.71 -9.65
CA GLY A 84 -6.13 14.10 -10.60
C GLY A 84 -6.41 15.60 -10.51
N SER A 85 -7.67 15.98 -10.29
CA SER A 85 -8.06 17.39 -10.16
C SER A 85 -7.31 18.14 -9.05
N ASP A 86 -7.49 19.46 -9.02
CA ASP A 86 -6.86 20.35 -8.04
C ASP A 86 -6.94 19.85 -6.60
N MET A 87 -5.77 19.55 -6.06
CA MET A 87 -5.53 19.31 -4.65
C MET A 87 -4.44 20.27 -4.18
N ARG A 88 -4.65 20.89 -3.02
CA ARG A 88 -3.62 21.76 -2.42
C ARG A 88 -2.33 20.96 -2.25
N ARG A 89 -1.22 21.48 -2.79
CA ARG A 89 0.09 20.81 -2.76
C ARG A 89 0.53 20.42 -1.35
N SER A 90 0.31 21.29 -0.35
CA SER A 90 0.64 21.00 1.05
C SER A 90 -0.12 19.79 1.59
N LEU A 91 -1.40 19.64 1.23
CA LEU A 91 -2.21 18.49 1.60
C LEU A 91 -1.71 17.22 0.91
N LEU A 92 -1.44 17.29 -0.40
CA LEU A 92 -0.88 16.15 -1.14
C LEU A 92 0.44 15.66 -0.53
N LEU A 93 1.35 16.58 -0.22
CA LEU A 93 2.64 16.25 0.39
C LEU A 93 2.46 15.60 1.77
N SER A 94 1.57 16.13 2.61
CA SER A 94 1.29 15.56 3.92
C SER A 94 0.74 14.13 3.83
N VAL A 95 -0.21 13.90 2.92
CA VAL A 95 -0.82 12.57 2.67
C VAL A 95 0.22 11.59 2.13
N ALA A 96 1.02 12.00 1.15
CA ALA A 96 2.07 11.16 0.57
C ALA A 96 3.15 10.80 1.60
N ALA A 97 3.59 11.77 2.42
CA ALA A 97 4.54 11.54 3.49
C ALA A 97 3.99 10.57 4.55
N GLY A 98 2.73 10.73 4.96
CA GLY A 98 2.07 9.79 5.87
C GLY A 98 1.99 8.36 5.31
N ALA A 99 1.66 8.23 4.02
CA ALA A 99 1.64 6.94 3.34
C ALA A 99 3.03 6.28 3.31
N MET A 100 4.09 7.04 3.02
CA MET A 100 5.47 6.52 3.04
C MET A 100 5.92 6.14 4.45
N LEU A 101 5.60 6.97 5.46
CA LEU A 101 5.91 6.68 6.86
C LEU A 101 5.19 5.44 7.39
N SER A 102 4.04 5.06 6.81
CA SER A 102 3.32 3.84 7.19
C SER A 102 4.18 2.57 7.07
N ALA A 103 5.23 2.58 6.24
CA ALA A 103 6.19 1.49 6.12
C ALA A 103 6.88 1.13 7.45
N THR A 104 7.02 2.09 8.35
CA THR A 104 7.55 1.87 9.71
C THR A 104 6.69 0.91 10.55
N ASN A 105 5.40 0.79 10.22
CA ASN A 105 4.48 -0.11 10.91
C ASN A 105 4.47 -1.53 10.32
N TYR A 106 5.16 -1.79 9.20
CA TYR A 106 5.07 -3.09 8.51
C TYR A 106 5.50 -4.28 9.37
N VAL A 107 6.50 -4.12 10.23
CA VAL A 107 6.95 -5.18 11.13
C VAL A 107 5.82 -5.57 12.10
N TYR A 108 5.25 -4.58 12.79
CA TYR A 108 4.16 -4.79 13.74
C TYR A 108 2.91 -5.35 13.05
N CYS A 109 2.48 -4.73 11.94
CA CYS A 109 1.33 -5.21 11.16
C CYS A 109 1.55 -6.64 10.63
N GLY A 110 2.77 -6.98 10.20
CA GLY A 110 3.12 -8.32 9.75
C GLY A 110 3.04 -9.36 10.87
N GLN A 111 3.53 -9.02 12.06
CA GLN A 111 3.41 -9.88 13.25
C GLN A 111 1.94 -10.13 13.63
N MET A 112 1.13 -9.07 13.68
CA MET A 112 -0.30 -9.19 14.01
C MET A 112 -1.07 -10.00 12.97
N LYS A 113 -0.79 -9.82 11.67
CA LYS A 113 -1.38 -10.65 10.61
C LYS A 113 -1.01 -12.12 10.75
N LYS A 114 0.26 -12.41 11.10
CA LYS A 114 0.72 -13.79 11.31
C LYS A 114 0.01 -14.44 12.51
N LEU A 115 -0.11 -13.71 13.62
CA LEU A 115 -0.83 -14.18 14.80
C LEU A 115 -2.32 -14.44 14.48
N ALA A 116 -2.98 -13.50 13.82
CA ALA A 116 -4.38 -13.65 13.41
C ALA A 116 -4.59 -14.89 12.52
N TRP A 117 -3.69 -15.10 11.54
CA TRP A 117 -3.72 -16.29 10.68
C TRP A 117 -3.52 -17.59 11.45
N MET A 118 -2.61 -17.63 12.43
CA MET A 118 -2.37 -18.81 13.26
C MET A 118 -3.61 -19.14 14.12
N LEU A 119 -4.24 -18.13 14.73
CA LEU A 119 -5.47 -18.30 15.52
C LEU A 119 -6.62 -18.83 14.68
N GLN A 120 -6.83 -18.28 13.48
CA GLN A 120 -7.88 -18.75 12.56
C GLN A 120 -7.70 -20.22 12.20
N ARG A 121 -6.47 -20.66 11.89
CA ARG A 121 -6.21 -22.08 11.59
C ARG A 121 -6.44 -22.99 12.78
N HIS A 122 -6.15 -22.51 13.98
CA HIS A 122 -6.40 -23.29 15.20
C HIS A 122 -7.89 -23.45 15.44
N HIS A 123 -8.69 -22.38 15.31
CA HIS A 123 -10.15 -22.47 15.44
C HIS A 123 -10.77 -23.39 14.39
N SER A 124 -10.37 -23.27 13.12
CA SER A 124 -10.86 -24.16 12.05
C SER A 124 -10.46 -25.62 12.23
N ALA A 125 -9.42 -25.93 13.02
CA ALA A 125 -9.06 -27.30 13.36
C ALA A 125 -9.94 -27.89 14.47
N TYR A 126 -10.54 -27.05 15.31
CA TYR A 126 -11.48 -27.47 16.37
C TYR A 126 -12.93 -27.56 15.89
N ASP A 127 -13.33 -26.77 14.88
CA ASP A 127 -14.70 -26.82 14.30
C ASP A 127 -14.96 -28.06 13.41
N VAL A 128 -13.98 -28.98 13.29
CA VAL A 128 -14.07 -30.21 12.47
C VAL A 128 -14.15 -31.47 13.36
N GLU A 129 -14.17 -31.33 14.69
CA GLU A 129 -14.55 -32.37 15.66
C GLU A 129 -15.96 -32.14 16.21
#